data_AF-A0A9D6F573-F1
#
_entry.id   AF-A0A9D6F573-F1
#
_cell.length_a   1.000
_cell.length_b   1.000
_cell.length_c   1.000
_cell.angle_alpha   90.00
_cell.angle_beta   90.00
_cell.angle_gamma   90.00
#
_symmetry.space_group_name_H-M   'P 1'
#
loop_
_entity.id
_entity.type
_entity.pdbx_description
1 polymer ?
#
loop_
_entity_poly.entity_id
_entity_poly.type
_entity_poly.pdbx_seq_one_letter_code
_entity_poly.pdbx_strand_id
1 'polypeptide(L)'
;VSGTLPSGLTYADGVISGTIANDAAGAYTVTITASDPTANGTAASVTRSFIWTVTAPPPTTGTSTSTHFSVGMTSAGLTFTIGLMASGTPPPNVSPTGIIELRDGNTVIGTATADGFGNVTIIVSNLSVGSHAITAVYLGDSNFNSSSSGGTIPTIEQGPSTVQTGSGPALALGDGLYLHVDPVNGDLIVEVGTT
;
A
#
# COMPACT_ATOMS: atom_id res chain seq x y z
N VAL A 1 24.01 -38.78 -18.15
CA VAL A 1 22.62 -38.26 -18.18
C VAL A 1 22.50 -37.33 -19.37
N SER A 2 21.40 -37.41 -20.12
CA SER A 2 21.13 -36.54 -21.28
C SER A 2 19.70 -35.98 -21.22
N GLY A 3 19.47 -34.89 -21.95
CA GLY A 3 18.24 -34.09 -21.88
C GLY A 3 18.48 -32.73 -21.23
N THR A 4 17.46 -31.88 -21.23
CA THR A 4 17.49 -30.59 -20.53
C THR A 4 17.05 -30.81 -19.09
N LEU A 5 17.87 -30.42 -18.12
CA LEU A 5 17.46 -30.32 -16.72
C LEU A 5 16.72 -29.00 -16.48
N PRO A 6 15.84 -28.91 -15.47
CA PRO A 6 15.36 -27.63 -14.94
C PRO A 6 16.53 -26.68 -14.68
N SER A 7 16.36 -25.38 -14.97
CA SER A 7 17.35 -24.36 -14.64
C SER A 7 17.69 -24.42 -13.15
N GLY A 8 18.99 -24.27 -12.82
CA GLY A 8 19.49 -24.36 -11.45
C GLY A 8 19.86 -25.77 -10.96
N LEU A 9 19.56 -26.82 -11.74
CA LEU A 9 20.11 -28.17 -11.52
C LEU A 9 21.32 -28.44 -12.42
N THR A 10 22.27 -29.20 -11.90
CA THR A 10 23.49 -29.65 -12.59
C THR A 10 23.66 -31.15 -12.43
N TYR A 11 24.38 -31.79 -13.35
CA TYR A 11 24.74 -33.21 -13.27
C TYR A 11 26.26 -33.34 -13.24
N ALA A 12 26.79 -33.94 -12.17
CA ALA A 12 28.21 -34.23 -12.00
C ALA A 12 28.38 -35.55 -11.23
N ASP A 13 29.35 -36.37 -11.65
CA ASP A 13 29.74 -37.61 -10.96
C ASP A 13 28.57 -38.57 -10.62
N GLY A 14 27.59 -38.69 -11.52
CA GLY A 14 26.44 -39.56 -11.31
C GLY A 14 25.32 -38.96 -10.46
N VAL A 15 25.48 -37.72 -9.96
CA VAL A 15 24.53 -37.04 -9.09
C VAL A 15 23.92 -35.84 -9.80
N ILE A 16 22.60 -35.68 -9.72
CA ILE A 16 21.91 -34.44 -10.09
C ILE A 16 21.74 -33.61 -8.81
N SER A 17 22.26 -32.39 -8.78
CA SER A 17 22.24 -31.51 -7.60
C SER A 17 22.03 -30.04 -7.97
N GLY A 18 21.61 -29.22 -7.00
CA GLY A 18 21.34 -27.80 -7.17
C GLY A 18 20.00 -27.37 -6.59
N THR A 19 19.57 -26.16 -6.92
CA THR A 19 18.28 -25.59 -6.53
C THR A 19 17.52 -25.22 -7.78
N ILE A 20 16.29 -25.72 -7.93
CA ILE A 20 15.45 -25.40 -9.09
C ILE A 20 15.18 -23.88 -9.13
N ALA A 21 15.48 -23.25 -10.26
CA ALA A 21 15.28 -21.82 -10.45
C ALA A 21 13.78 -21.47 -10.54
N ASN A 22 13.45 -20.21 -10.23
CA ASN A 22 12.07 -19.71 -10.23
C ASN A 22 11.40 -19.68 -11.61
N ASP A 23 12.20 -19.72 -12.69
CA ASP A 23 11.75 -19.76 -14.08
C ASP A 23 11.71 -21.18 -14.68
N ALA A 24 11.99 -22.21 -13.89
CA ALA A 24 12.16 -23.59 -14.35
C ALA A 24 10.85 -24.37 -14.49
N ALA A 25 9.70 -23.71 -14.60
CA ALA A 25 8.41 -24.39 -14.74
C ALA A 25 8.31 -25.05 -16.12
N GLY A 26 8.02 -26.35 -16.16
CA GLY A 26 7.97 -27.11 -17.40
C GLY A 26 8.08 -28.62 -17.22
N ALA A 27 7.96 -29.34 -18.33
CA ALA A 27 8.20 -30.78 -18.38
C ALA A 27 9.58 -31.05 -19.01
N TYR A 28 10.43 -31.76 -18.27
CA TYR A 28 11.80 -32.05 -18.65
C TYR A 28 11.95 -33.55 -18.88
N THR A 29 12.34 -33.95 -20.10
CA THR A 29 12.64 -35.36 -20.38
C THR A 29 14.08 -35.64 -19.97
N VAL A 30 14.24 -36.51 -18.97
CA VAL A 30 15.56 -36.91 -18.45
C VAL A 30 15.84 -38.35 -18.85
N THR A 31 16.97 -38.57 -19.50
CA THR A 31 17.45 -39.89 -19.91
C THR A 31 18.70 -40.28 -19.13
N ILE A 32 18.62 -41.41 -18.44
CA ILE A 32 19.71 -42.00 -17.68
C ILE A 32 20.22 -43.23 -18.44
N THR A 33 21.51 -43.25 -18.73
CA THR A 33 22.21 -44.36 -19.35
C THR A 33 23.26 -44.85 -18.38
N ALA A 34 23.10 -46.07 -17.88
CA ALA A 34 24.14 -46.76 -17.12
C ALA A 34 24.93 -47.61 -18.11
N SER A 35 26.25 -47.49 -18.10
CA SER A 35 27.16 -48.34 -18.87
C SER A 35 28.00 -49.16 -17.91
N ASP A 36 28.03 -50.46 -18.11
CA ASP A 36 29.01 -51.35 -17.49
C ASP A 36 30.20 -51.48 -18.46
N PRO A 37 31.34 -50.83 -18.16
CA PRO A 37 32.54 -51.03 -18.94
C PRO A 37 33.11 -52.42 -18.61
N THR A 38 32.72 -53.43 -19.37
CA THR A 38 33.39 -54.72 -19.27
C THR A 38 34.83 -54.59 -19.78
N ALA A 39 35.77 -55.30 -19.16
CA ALA A 39 37.17 -55.33 -19.57
C ALA A 39 37.40 -55.96 -20.96
N ASN A 40 36.35 -56.45 -21.64
CA ASN A 40 36.43 -57.25 -22.86
C ASN A 40 35.69 -56.61 -24.06
N GLY A 41 35.69 -55.28 -24.15
CA GLY A 41 35.36 -54.55 -25.39
C GLY A 41 33.88 -54.43 -25.77
N THR A 42 32.96 -55.10 -25.08
CA THR A 42 31.51 -54.94 -25.31
C THR A 42 30.88 -54.29 -24.09
N ALA A 43 30.72 -52.97 -24.13
CA ALA A 43 30.04 -52.22 -23.07
C ALA A 43 28.54 -52.56 -23.09
N ALA A 44 28.05 -53.15 -22.00
CA ALA A 44 26.62 -53.33 -21.81
C ALA A 44 26.04 -52.03 -21.28
N SER A 45 24.91 -51.56 -21.83
CA SER A 45 24.27 -50.35 -21.35
C SER A 45 22.78 -50.51 -21.23
N VAL A 46 22.22 -49.93 -20.16
CA VAL A 46 20.79 -49.84 -19.91
C VAL A 46 20.41 -48.37 -19.90
N THR A 47 19.40 -48.02 -20.70
CA THR A 47 18.85 -46.67 -20.78
C THR A 47 17.42 -46.64 -20.28
N ARG A 48 17.09 -45.66 -19.44
CA ARG A 48 15.72 -45.37 -19.00
C ARG A 48 15.45 -43.87 -19.10
N SER A 49 14.20 -43.53 -19.43
CA SER A 49 13.73 -42.15 -19.49
C SER A 49 12.57 -41.95 -18.54
N PHE A 50 12.49 -40.75 -17.96
CA PHE A 50 11.33 -40.29 -17.21
C PHE A 50 11.07 -38.80 -17.50
N ILE A 51 9.86 -38.35 -17.20
CA ILE A 51 9.47 -36.94 -17.30
C ILE A 51 9.51 -36.35 -15.90
N TRP A 52 10.31 -35.31 -15.72
CA TRP A 52 10.31 -34.48 -14.52
C TRP A 52 9.44 -33.26 -14.78
N THR A 53 8.26 -33.22 -14.13
CA THR A 53 7.38 -32.07 -14.20
C THR A 53 7.67 -31.12 -13.05
N VAL A 54 8.11 -29.90 -13.38
CA VAL A 54 8.20 -28.78 -12.43
C VAL A 54 6.96 -27.92 -12.63
N THR A 55 6.06 -27.93 -11.66
CA THR A 55 4.88 -27.08 -11.67
C THR A 55 5.22 -25.74 -11.02
N ALA A 56 4.95 -24.64 -11.72
CA ALA A 56 4.86 -23.34 -11.05
C ALA A 56 3.79 -23.42 -9.95
N PRO A 57 3.97 -22.75 -8.80
CA PRO A 57 2.85 -22.52 -7.90
C PRO A 57 1.72 -21.84 -8.72
N PRO A 58 0.45 -22.21 -8.49
CA PRO A 58 -0.66 -21.56 -9.18
C PRO A 58 -0.54 -20.04 -9.00
N PRO A 59 -0.86 -19.22 -10.02
CA PRO A 59 -1.01 -17.78 -9.82
C PRO A 59 -1.99 -17.60 -8.66
N THR A 60 -1.55 -16.96 -7.58
CA THR A 60 -2.39 -16.77 -6.40
C THR A 60 -3.49 -15.78 -6.77
N THR A 61 -4.64 -16.31 -7.18
CA THR A 61 -5.85 -15.53 -7.41
C THR A 61 -6.34 -14.98 -6.06
N GLY A 62 -6.20 -13.66 -5.89
CA GLY A 62 -6.98 -12.87 -4.95
C GLY A 62 -6.52 -12.93 -3.50
N THR A 63 -5.35 -12.38 -3.23
CA THR A 63 -4.97 -11.99 -1.87
C THR A 63 -5.87 -10.82 -1.44
N SER A 64 -6.59 -10.97 -0.33
CA SER A 64 -7.48 -9.93 0.18
C SER A 64 -6.65 -8.81 0.79
N THR A 65 -6.97 -7.57 0.45
CA THR A 65 -6.38 -6.38 1.07
C THR A 65 -7.36 -5.76 2.05
N SER A 66 -6.92 -5.46 3.28
CA SER A 66 -7.67 -4.61 4.20
C SER A 66 -7.11 -3.19 4.11
N THR A 67 -7.99 -2.22 3.93
CA THR A 67 -7.62 -0.80 3.87
C THR A 67 -8.08 -0.13 5.16
N HIS A 68 -7.19 0.60 5.82
CA HIS A 68 -7.52 1.42 6.98
C HIS A 68 -6.96 2.83 6.77
N PHE A 69 -7.68 3.85 7.24
CA PHE A 69 -7.17 5.21 7.23
C PHE A 69 -7.28 5.88 8.61
N SER A 70 -6.37 6.82 8.87
CA SER A 70 -6.45 7.77 9.98
C SER A 70 -6.36 9.19 9.45
N VAL A 71 -6.90 10.14 10.21
CA VAL A 71 -6.96 11.56 9.85
C VAL A 71 -6.19 12.37 10.89
N GLY A 72 -5.36 13.30 10.41
CA GLY A 72 -4.72 14.34 11.22
C GLY A 72 -4.90 15.72 10.59
N MET A 73 -4.60 16.77 11.35
CA MET A 73 -4.54 18.14 10.82
C MET A 73 -3.09 18.63 10.80
N THR A 74 -2.72 19.33 9.73
CA THR A 74 -1.45 20.06 9.60
C THR A 74 -1.73 21.48 9.12
N SER A 75 -0.71 22.34 9.11
CA SER A 75 -0.83 23.68 8.52
C SER A 75 -1.13 23.67 7.02
N ALA A 76 -0.90 22.53 6.34
CA ALA A 76 -1.19 22.35 4.92
C ALA A 76 -2.60 21.81 4.63
N GLY A 77 -3.34 21.39 5.67
CA GLY A 77 -4.68 20.81 5.54
C GLY A 77 -4.86 19.50 6.30
N LEU A 78 -5.92 18.77 5.96
CA LEU A 78 -6.22 17.44 6.51
C LEU A 78 -5.31 16.41 5.86
N THR A 79 -4.60 15.66 6.68
CA THR A 79 -3.71 14.58 6.24
C THR A 79 -4.39 13.24 6.51
N PHE A 80 -4.56 12.45 5.45
CA PHE A 80 -5.07 11.10 5.50
C PHE A 80 -3.91 10.12 5.32
N THR A 81 -3.67 9.30 6.34
CA THR A 81 -2.66 8.24 6.30
C THR A 81 -3.38 6.91 6.13
N ILE A 82 -3.06 6.17 5.06
CA ILE A 82 -3.73 4.94 4.69
C ILE A 82 -2.72 3.79 4.76
N GLY A 83 -3.11 2.69 5.40
CA GLY A 83 -2.36 1.45 5.46
C GLY A 83 -3.10 0.32 4.74
N LEU A 84 -2.38 -0.41 3.89
CA LEU A 84 -2.85 -1.61 3.20
C LEU A 84 -2.25 -2.84 3.86
N MET A 85 -3.10 -3.79 4.24
CA MET A 85 -2.68 -5.06 4.80
C MET A 85 -3.02 -6.19 3.83
N ALA A 86 -2.00 -6.91 3.39
CA ALA A 86 -2.12 -8.09 2.55
C ALA A 86 -2.48 -9.34 3.37
N SER A 87 -3.45 -10.14 2.92
CA SER A 87 -3.86 -11.38 3.58
C SER A 87 -4.11 -12.51 2.59
N GLY A 88 -3.54 -13.68 2.85
CA GLY A 88 -3.63 -14.87 2.00
C GLY A 88 -3.05 -16.12 2.68
N THR A 89 -3.30 -17.28 2.08
CA THR A 89 -2.76 -18.57 2.55
C THR A 89 -2.02 -19.27 1.40
N PRO A 90 -0.68 -19.39 1.45
CA PRO A 90 0.23 -18.89 2.49
C PRO A 90 0.27 -17.34 2.57
N PRO A 91 0.77 -16.76 3.67
CA PRO A 91 0.92 -15.32 3.79
C PRO A 91 1.73 -14.76 2.62
N PRO A 92 1.24 -13.70 1.96
CA PRO A 92 1.98 -13.04 0.88
C PRO A 92 3.27 -12.44 1.42
N ASN A 93 4.34 -12.58 0.64
CA ASN A 93 5.67 -12.02 0.92
C ASN A 93 5.94 -10.70 0.17
N VAL A 94 4.89 -10.13 -0.44
CA VAL A 94 4.91 -8.86 -1.17
C VAL A 94 3.84 -7.94 -0.58
N SER A 95 4.08 -6.63 -0.64
CA SER A 95 3.12 -5.60 -0.20
C SER A 95 2.32 -5.05 -1.37
N PRO A 96 1.07 -4.56 -1.16
CA PRO A 96 0.28 -3.93 -2.21
C PRO A 96 0.90 -2.60 -2.63
N THR A 97 0.98 -2.35 -3.94
CA THR A 97 1.66 -1.17 -4.53
C THR A 97 0.76 -0.33 -5.46
N GLY A 98 -0.52 -0.70 -5.57
CA GLY A 98 -1.48 -0.02 -6.43
C GLY A 98 -1.88 1.39 -5.97
N ILE A 99 -2.81 1.97 -6.73
CA ILE A 99 -3.34 3.31 -6.49
C ILE A 99 -4.44 3.26 -5.43
N ILE A 100 -4.44 4.24 -4.53
CA ILE A 100 -5.52 4.53 -3.60
C ILE A 100 -6.24 5.81 -4.06
N GLU A 101 -7.56 5.74 -4.10
CA GLU A 101 -8.44 6.89 -4.22
C GLU A 101 -9.08 7.21 -2.87
N LEU A 102 -8.94 8.45 -2.42
CA LEU A 102 -9.70 8.98 -1.30
C LEU A 102 -10.98 9.62 -1.84
N ARG A 103 -12.13 9.19 -1.32
CA ARG A 103 -13.45 9.60 -1.80
C ARG A 103 -14.29 10.20 -0.69
N ASP A 104 -15.03 11.25 -1.01
CA ASP A 104 -16.14 11.75 -0.21
C ASP A 104 -17.46 11.38 -0.91
N GLY A 105 -18.15 10.38 -0.36
CA GLY A 105 -19.24 9.71 -1.07
C GLY A 105 -18.76 9.12 -2.40
N ASN A 106 -19.26 9.64 -3.53
CA ASN A 106 -18.86 9.21 -4.87
C ASN A 106 -17.74 10.06 -5.51
N THR A 107 -17.37 11.18 -4.90
CA THR A 107 -16.41 12.13 -5.45
C THR A 107 -14.99 11.78 -5.01
N VAL A 108 -14.05 11.66 -5.95
CA VAL A 108 -12.62 11.51 -5.62
C VAL A 108 -12.07 12.86 -5.18
N ILE A 109 -11.53 12.93 -3.97
CA ILE A 109 -10.94 14.13 -3.37
C ILE A 109 -9.41 14.08 -3.31
N GLY A 110 -8.82 12.92 -3.59
CA GLY A 110 -7.38 12.75 -3.70
C GLY A 110 -6.99 11.35 -4.19
N THR A 111 -5.80 11.24 -4.74
CA THR A 111 -5.23 9.97 -5.21
C THR A 111 -3.75 9.89 -4.89
N ALA A 112 -3.27 8.72 -4.51
CA ALA A 112 -1.84 8.48 -4.36
C ALA A 112 -1.52 6.99 -4.51
N THR A 113 -0.28 6.67 -4.84
CA THR A 113 0.20 5.29 -4.98
C THR A 113 0.80 4.81 -3.67
N ALA A 114 0.51 3.56 -3.27
CA ALA A 114 1.14 2.95 -2.11
C ALA A 114 2.67 2.84 -2.29
N ASP A 115 3.41 3.03 -1.20
CA ASP A 115 4.83 2.72 -1.16
C ASP A 115 5.09 1.20 -1.18
N GLY A 116 6.35 0.80 -1.28
CA GLY A 116 6.75 -0.62 -1.27
C GLY A 116 6.44 -1.36 0.05
N PHE A 117 5.90 -0.66 1.05
CA PHE A 117 5.47 -1.21 2.33
C PHE A 117 3.95 -1.19 2.52
N GLY A 118 3.18 -0.74 1.52
CA GLY A 118 1.71 -0.69 1.57
C GLY A 118 1.16 0.53 2.30
N ASN A 119 1.95 1.59 2.50
CA ASN A 119 1.47 2.84 3.11
C ASN A 119 1.27 3.92 2.06
N VAL A 120 0.31 4.82 2.31
CA VAL A 120 0.14 6.01 1.48
C VAL A 120 -0.32 7.20 2.33
N THR A 121 0.02 8.41 1.90
CA THR A 121 -0.41 9.67 2.53
C THR A 121 -1.04 10.58 1.48
N ILE A 122 -2.22 11.12 1.79
CA ILE A 122 -2.96 12.05 0.93
C ILE A 122 -3.31 13.29 1.77
N ILE A 123 -3.01 14.49 1.25
CA ILE A 123 -3.35 15.76 1.91
C ILE A 123 -4.48 16.43 1.14
N VAL A 124 -5.53 16.83 1.86
CA VAL A 124 -6.70 17.52 1.31
C VAL A 124 -6.90 18.85 2.05
N SER A 125 -6.84 19.97 1.33
CA SER A 125 -6.90 21.31 1.92
C SER A 125 -8.29 21.96 1.90
N ASN A 126 -9.23 21.44 1.10
CA ASN A 126 -10.47 22.15 0.74
C ASN A 126 -11.76 21.38 1.09
N LEU A 127 -11.77 20.61 2.18
CA LEU A 127 -13.01 20.01 2.69
C LEU A 127 -13.83 21.07 3.42
N SER A 128 -15.11 21.18 3.08
CA SER A 128 -16.04 22.09 3.75
C SER A 128 -16.27 21.70 5.22
N VAL A 129 -16.77 22.63 6.02
CA VAL A 129 -17.31 22.27 7.35
C VAL A 129 -18.61 21.48 7.14
N GLY A 130 -18.74 20.34 7.79
CA GLY A 130 -19.92 19.49 7.68
C GLY A 130 -19.62 18.00 7.85
N SER A 131 -20.65 17.17 7.62
CA SER A 131 -20.53 15.72 7.63
C SER A 131 -19.96 15.23 6.30
N HIS A 132 -18.90 14.42 6.35
CA HIS A 132 -18.27 13.82 5.18
C HIS A 132 -18.24 12.29 5.28
N ALA A 133 -18.51 11.62 4.17
CA ALA A 133 -18.48 10.15 4.09
C ALA A 133 -17.17 9.72 3.42
N ILE A 134 -16.06 9.85 4.16
CA ILE A 134 -14.74 9.57 3.62
C ILE A 134 -14.46 8.07 3.56
N THR A 135 -14.03 7.60 2.39
CA THR A 135 -13.59 6.23 2.15
C THR A 135 -12.27 6.21 1.40
N ALA A 136 -11.39 5.26 1.73
CA ALA A 136 -10.19 4.98 0.96
C ALA A 136 -10.43 3.72 0.12
N VAL A 137 -10.19 3.81 -1.19
CA VAL A 137 -10.40 2.72 -2.16
C VAL A 137 -9.08 2.36 -2.82
N TYR A 138 -8.62 1.15 -2.57
CA TYR A 138 -7.50 0.55 -3.27
C TYR A 138 -7.99 -0.08 -4.58
N LEU A 139 -7.40 0.31 -5.72
CA LEU A 139 -7.85 -0.14 -7.05
C LEU A 139 -7.32 -1.53 -7.46
N GLY A 140 -6.43 -2.12 -6.66
CA GLY A 140 -5.75 -3.36 -7.01
C GLY A 140 -4.41 -3.14 -7.69
N ASP A 141 -3.65 -4.23 -7.85
CA ASP A 141 -2.46 -4.31 -8.68
C ASP A 141 -2.34 -5.72 -9.30
N SER A 142 -1.18 -6.08 -9.86
CA SER A 142 -0.97 -7.41 -10.46
C SER A 142 -1.05 -8.58 -9.48
N ASN A 143 -0.92 -8.32 -8.18
CA ASN A 143 -0.87 -9.32 -7.11
C ASN A 143 -2.10 -9.27 -6.19
N PHE A 144 -2.73 -8.11 -6.05
CA PHE A 144 -3.78 -7.84 -5.08
C PHE A 144 -5.05 -7.32 -5.74
N ASN A 145 -6.21 -7.85 -5.32
CA ASN A 145 -7.50 -7.32 -5.74
C ASN A 145 -7.77 -5.94 -5.12
N SER A 146 -8.70 -5.20 -5.72
CA SER A 146 -9.23 -3.97 -5.15
C SER A 146 -9.89 -4.20 -3.79
N SER A 147 -9.78 -3.22 -2.89
CA SER A 147 -10.46 -3.21 -1.61
C SER A 147 -10.86 -1.80 -1.19
N SER A 148 -11.72 -1.69 -0.20
CA SER A 148 -12.15 -0.41 0.37
C SER A 148 -12.06 -0.45 1.88
N SER A 149 -11.80 0.70 2.50
CA SER A 149 -11.77 0.80 3.96
C SER A 149 -13.14 0.55 4.57
N GLY A 150 -13.17 -0.21 5.67
CA GLY A 150 -14.35 -0.35 6.51
C GLY A 150 -14.52 0.86 7.44
N GLY A 151 -15.70 1.49 7.41
CA GLY A 151 -16.03 2.63 8.26
C GLY A 151 -15.85 3.99 7.58
N THR A 152 -16.88 4.82 7.69
CA THR A 152 -16.94 6.20 7.18
C THR A 152 -17.08 7.15 8.36
N ILE A 153 -16.04 7.88 8.81
CA ILE A 153 -16.27 9.13 9.56
C ILE A 153 -15.03 10.05 9.44
N PRO A 154 -15.22 11.28 8.95
CA PRO A 154 -15.15 12.41 9.87
C PRO A 154 -16.28 13.44 9.66
N THR A 155 -16.91 13.88 10.75
CA THR A 155 -17.57 15.19 10.79
C THR A 155 -16.46 16.23 10.87
N ILE A 156 -16.32 17.06 9.84
CA ILE A 156 -15.40 18.19 9.87
C ILE A 156 -16.12 19.32 10.59
N GLU A 157 -15.82 19.48 11.87
CA GLU A 157 -16.29 20.61 12.65
C GLU A 157 -15.37 21.81 12.45
N GLN A 158 -15.95 23.01 12.46
CA GLN A 158 -15.15 24.23 12.51
C GLN A 158 -14.43 24.22 13.87
N GLY A 159 -13.10 24.39 13.86
CA GLY A 159 -12.35 24.59 15.11
C GLY A 159 -12.95 25.77 15.89
N PRO A 160 -12.90 25.76 17.24
CA PRO A 160 -13.45 26.86 18.02
C PRO A 160 -12.80 28.16 17.55
N SER A 161 -13.61 29.07 16.98
CA SER A 161 -13.22 30.46 16.83
C SER A 161 -13.27 31.06 18.22
N THR A 162 -12.14 31.14 18.91
CA THR A 162 -12.07 31.85 20.20
C THR A 162 -12.14 33.34 19.91
N VAL A 163 -13.34 33.91 19.99
CA VAL A 163 -13.44 35.36 20.18
C VAL A 163 -12.97 35.62 21.60
N GLN A 164 -11.73 36.08 21.76
CA GLN A 164 -11.23 36.52 23.05
C GLN A 164 -11.94 37.83 23.40
N THR A 165 -13.12 37.76 24.04
CA THR A 165 -13.71 38.93 24.68
C THR A 165 -12.86 39.25 25.90
N GLY A 166 -11.78 40.02 25.72
CA GLY A 166 -11.11 40.66 26.84
C GLY A 166 -12.13 41.54 27.58
N SER A 167 -12.09 41.55 28.91
CA SER A 167 -12.80 42.56 29.69
C SER A 167 -12.17 43.92 29.40
N GLY A 168 -12.61 44.56 28.31
CA GLY A 168 -12.26 45.94 28.02
C GLY A 168 -12.74 46.84 29.16
N PRO A 169 -12.06 47.97 29.42
CA PRO A 169 -12.49 48.92 30.43
C PRO A 169 -13.92 49.39 30.15
N ALA A 170 -14.70 49.63 31.21
CA ALA A 170 -16.07 50.11 31.09
C ALA A 170 -16.09 51.46 30.36
N LEU A 171 -16.84 51.54 29.25
CA LEU A 171 -16.99 52.76 28.44
C LEU A 171 -17.91 53.76 29.15
N ALA A 172 -17.48 55.01 29.26
CA ALA A 172 -18.31 56.13 29.71
C ALA A 172 -18.99 56.83 28.52
N LEU A 173 -20.08 57.57 28.81
CA LEU A 173 -20.77 58.37 27.79
C LEU A 173 -19.83 59.48 27.28
N GLY A 174 -19.33 59.33 26.04
CA GLY A 174 -18.38 60.27 25.42
C GLY A 174 -17.05 59.65 24.96
N ASP A 175 -16.79 58.38 25.27
CA ASP A 175 -15.56 57.69 24.83
C ASP A 175 -15.61 57.30 23.34
N GLY A 176 -14.45 57.33 22.68
CA GLY A 176 -14.28 56.76 21.33
C GLY A 176 -14.05 55.26 21.40
N LEU A 177 -14.77 54.51 20.54
CA LEU A 177 -14.65 53.06 20.39
C LEU A 177 -13.85 52.76 19.12
N TYR A 178 -12.70 52.10 19.28
CA TYR A 178 -11.89 51.62 18.15
C TYR A 178 -11.89 50.10 18.11
N LEU A 179 -12.35 49.56 16.98
CA LEU A 179 -12.33 48.13 16.68
C LEU A 179 -11.32 47.91 15.57
N HIS A 180 -10.31 47.08 15.83
CA HIS A 180 -9.43 46.61 14.78
C HIS A 180 -9.16 45.12 14.97
N VAL A 181 -8.82 44.46 13.87
CA VAL A 181 -8.37 43.07 13.89
C VAL A 181 -6.86 43.08 14.09
N ASP A 182 -6.36 42.25 14.99
CA ASP A 182 -4.91 42.05 15.13
C ASP A 182 -4.37 41.44 13.83
N PRO A 183 -3.39 42.09 13.17
CA PRO A 183 -2.87 41.60 11.89
C PRO A 183 -2.01 40.33 12.01
N VAL A 184 -1.64 39.92 13.22
CA VAL A 184 -0.77 38.76 13.50
C VAL A 184 -1.59 37.51 13.80
N ASN A 185 -2.63 37.60 14.61
CA ASN A 185 -3.40 36.42 15.04
C ASN A 185 -4.90 36.45 14.65
N GLY A 186 -5.40 37.54 14.09
CA GLY A 186 -6.79 37.65 13.61
C GLY A 186 -7.82 37.91 14.72
N ASP A 187 -7.40 38.20 15.95
CA ASP A 187 -8.31 38.51 17.05
C ASP A 187 -8.96 39.89 16.86
N LEU A 188 -10.23 40.02 17.27
CA LEU A 188 -10.90 41.31 17.35
C LEU A 188 -10.43 42.05 18.62
N ILE A 189 -9.69 43.14 18.44
CA ILE A 189 -9.22 44.00 19.52
C ILE A 189 -10.21 45.17 19.70
N VAL A 190 -10.52 45.45 20.96
CA VAL A 190 -11.38 46.56 21.39
C VAL A 190 -10.54 47.53 22.22
N GLU A 191 -10.26 48.71 21.68
CA GLU A 191 -9.52 49.76 22.39
C GLU A 191 -10.41 50.97 22.69
N VAL A 192 -10.13 51.60 23.84
CA VAL A 192 -10.74 52.87 24.24
C VAL A 192 -9.74 53.98 23.96
N GLY A 193 -10.14 54.95 23.14
CA GLY A 193 -9.26 56.04 22.74
C GLY A 193 -10.01 57.30 22.38
N THR A 194 -9.38 58.45 22.61
CA THR A 194 -9.75 59.72 21.99
C THR A 194 -8.97 59.87 20.70
N THR A 195 -9.61 60.39 19.64
CA THR A 195 -8.95 60.78 18.37
C THR A 195 -7.66 61.56 18.57
#